data_AF-A0A2T0JZ96-F1
#
_entry.id   AF-A0A2T0JZ96-F1
#
_cell.length_a   1.000
_cell.length_b   1.000
_cell.length_c   1.000
_cell.angle_alpha   90.00
_cell.angle_beta   90.00
_cell.angle_gamma   90.00
#
_symmetry.space_group_name_H-M   'P 1'
#
loop_
_entity.id
_entity.type
_entity.pdbx_description
1 polymer ?
#
loop_
_entity_poly.entity_id
_entity_poly.type
_entity_poly.pdbx_seq_one_letter_code
_entity_poly.pdbx_strand_id
1 'polypeptide(L)'
;MSTLLSSLLHRAAHAAGTRRRRWLIGTGAGATVLVTVGVAAYALPVPFLDSLIAGQVTERVSAQISCAQVTVGGDRLLAQAVRGTLSEVRLTVPDVTLSGVQHASFTATLNDVSQPAAGQTHVGTMTASIAIGFANMPTVEGTTAPTYSRATDGGLMVDTVVPAEASENVKAKLFLKMRIAGDSAEAVPQQLEIFGRKVAAAKASALTGGVRKQNLPELPDGVTYRSITPRADGLHIVLAGVGTQALNTLPTQVGDQTVTYSAADGLLGISTAIKVEPIVDVPLTIRAEPQLDGDSLTLVPRLVRILGKDRPTDEFLSKIVLSRIDEKDLTRKLPPLPPGVRYRAVTVDPDGVHVTVGGTTVQPFSVLKQPEGGQPTTFGAEGGFLTASTKGSEQDTKIQLYAQPKITGNTLDISPQQIEMFGTRFPADRVLAQVKSSPTTYPLQELPPGLTYRDVEVTPSGLLIHLEGSDVTLAKGALGGGSC
;
A
#
# COMPACT_ATOMS: atom_id res chain seq x y z
N MET A 1 -23.62 47.86 7.38
CA MET A 1 -22.84 48.36 8.54
C MET A 1 -21.43 48.59 8.01
N SER A 2 -20.98 49.83 7.76
CA SER A 2 -20.64 50.92 8.73
C SER A 2 -19.16 50.79 9.17
N THR A 3 -18.21 51.61 8.69
CA THR A 3 -17.85 53.01 9.08
C THR A 3 -17.26 53.14 10.51
N LEU A 4 -16.22 53.94 10.81
CA LEU A 4 -15.35 54.84 10.01
C LEU A 4 -13.91 54.21 9.87
N LEU A 5 -12.69 54.81 9.84
CA LEU A 5 -12.01 56.14 10.00
C LEU A 5 -10.88 56.24 8.91
N SER A 6 -10.41 57.38 8.37
CA SER A 6 -9.77 58.63 8.89
C SER A 6 -8.27 58.45 9.26
N SER A 7 -7.25 58.99 8.56
CA SER A 7 -6.80 60.40 8.29
C SER A 7 -6.20 61.10 9.53
N LEU A 8 -5.11 61.90 9.50
CA LEU A 8 -4.46 62.79 8.49
C LEU A 8 -2.97 62.42 8.22
N LEU A 9 -2.13 62.95 7.29
CA LEU A 9 -2.00 64.21 6.50
C LEU A 9 -1.25 65.41 7.18
N HIS A 10 0.04 65.64 6.88
CA HIS A 10 0.80 66.94 6.94
C HIS A 10 2.16 66.82 6.19
N ARG A 11 2.50 67.65 5.17
CA ARG A 11 3.29 68.92 5.17
C ARG A 11 4.78 68.76 5.58
N ALA A 12 5.79 68.98 4.70
CA ALA A 12 6.31 70.23 4.07
C ALA A 12 7.43 70.91 4.91
N ALA A 13 8.47 71.61 4.38
CA ALA A 13 9.04 71.78 3.02
C ALA A 13 10.43 72.50 3.05
N HIS A 14 11.09 72.63 1.89
CA HIS A 14 12.14 73.61 1.50
C HIS A 14 13.52 73.70 2.20
N ALA A 15 14.58 73.40 1.43
CA ALA A 15 15.71 74.31 1.12
C ALA A 15 16.28 73.86 -0.26
N ALA A 16 16.42 74.66 -1.34
CA ALA A 16 16.96 76.02 -1.54
C ALA A 16 18.51 76.04 -1.59
N GLY A 17 19.11 76.18 -2.79
CA GLY A 17 20.57 76.15 -2.97
C GLY A 17 21.07 76.19 -4.42
N THR A 18 20.75 77.23 -5.19
CA THR A 18 21.20 77.37 -6.60
C THR A 18 22.60 77.97 -6.72
N ARG A 19 23.48 77.37 -7.54
CA ARG A 19 24.59 78.10 -8.21
C ARG A 19 24.94 77.50 -9.56
N ARG A 20 25.06 78.36 -10.58
CA ARG A 20 25.45 78.01 -11.95
C ARG A 20 26.99 77.94 -12.07
N ARG A 21 27.49 76.99 -12.87
CA ARG A 21 28.42 77.32 -13.96
C ARG A 21 28.37 76.25 -15.05
N ARG A 22 28.16 76.67 -16.30
CA ARG A 22 28.42 75.87 -17.50
C ARG A 22 29.93 75.89 -17.76
N TRP A 23 30.49 74.77 -18.21
CA TRP A 23 31.50 74.76 -19.27
C TRP A 23 31.29 73.53 -20.17
N LEU A 24 31.98 73.48 -21.31
CA LEU A 24 31.55 72.69 -22.47
C LEU A 24 32.36 71.40 -22.68
N ILE A 25 31.66 70.40 -23.24
CA ILE A 25 32.11 69.41 -24.24
C ILE A 25 33.55 68.86 -24.05
N GLY A 26 33.64 67.64 -23.53
CA GLY A 26 34.82 66.77 -23.62
C GLY A 26 34.43 65.44 -24.27
N THR A 27 34.75 65.29 -25.55
CA THR A 27 34.39 64.13 -26.40
C THR A 27 35.18 62.85 -26.05
N GLY A 28 34.46 61.72 -25.98
CA GLY A 28 34.89 60.42 -26.53
C GLY A 28 36.20 59.78 -26.04
N ALA A 29 36.09 58.76 -25.20
CA ALA A 29 37.10 57.72 -25.04
C ALA A 29 36.45 56.37 -24.64
N GLY A 30 35.81 55.69 -25.60
CA GLY A 30 35.41 54.29 -25.42
C GLY A 30 36.64 53.40 -25.52
N ALA A 31 37.15 52.89 -24.40
CA ALA A 31 38.36 52.08 -24.34
C ALA A 31 38.06 50.58 -24.51
N THR A 32 37.76 50.16 -25.74
CA THR A 32 37.82 48.75 -26.15
C THR A 32 39.26 48.26 -26.11
N VAL A 33 39.70 47.70 -24.99
CA VAL A 33 41.06 47.14 -24.84
C VAL A 33 41.14 45.72 -25.42
N LEU A 34 40.82 45.62 -26.71
CA LEU A 34 41.25 44.51 -27.55
C LEU A 34 42.67 44.79 -28.04
N VAL A 35 43.63 44.17 -27.36
CA VAL A 35 45.00 43.85 -27.76
C VAL A 35 45.52 44.57 -29.02
N THR A 36 46.25 45.67 -28.83
CA THR A 36 46.95 46.40 -29.90
C THR A 36 48.22 45.67 -30.38
N VAL A 37 48.07 44.45 -30.91
CA VAL A 37 49.16 43.75 -31.62
C VAL A 37 49.33 44.35 -33.01
N GLY A 38 50.57 44.63 -33.39
CA GLY A 38 50.91 45.33 -34.63
C GLY A 38 50.47 44.58 -35.89
N VAL A 39 49.89 45.32 -36.84
CA VAL A 39 49.31 44.83 -38.11
C VAL A 39 50.29 44.02 -38.98
N ALA A 40 51.60 44.13 -38.75
CA ALA A 40 52.65 43.40 -39.46
C ALA A 40 52.59 41.85 -39.33
N ALA A 41 51.85 41.29 -38.37
CA ALA A 41 51.79 39.85 -38.15
C ALA A 41 50.89 39.06 -39.15
N TYR A 42 50.06 39.75 -39.95
CA TYR A 42 48.94 39.14 -40.69
C TYR A 42 49.30 38.11 -41.78
N ALA A 43 50.58 38.01 -42.18
CA ALA A 43 51.02 37.20 -43.32
C ALA A 43 51.81 35.93 -42.95
N LEU A 44 52.16 35.70 -41.68
CA LEU A 44 53.05 34.60 -41.28
C LEU A 44 52.32 33.56 -40.41
N PRO A 45 52.43 32.24 -40.71
CA PRO A 45 51.87 31.18 -39.89
C PRO A 45 52.78 30.91 -38.67
N VAL A 46 52.61 31.70 -37.61
CA VAL A 46 53.32 31.54 -36.33
C VAL A 46 52.38 30.91 -35.28
N PRO A 47 52.28 29.56 -35.20
CA PRO A 47 51.34 28.88 -34.29
C PRO A 47 51.63 29.18 -32.79
N PHE A 48 52.84 29.62 -32.47
CA PHE A 48 53.21 30.09 -31.13
C PHE A 48 52.35 31.28 -30.67
N LEU A 49 51.97 32.21 -31.56
CA LEU A 49 51.16 33.36 -31.19
C LEU A 49 49.72 32.97 -30.84
N ASP A 50 49.09 32.08 -31.61
CA ASP A 50 47.76 31.56 -31.29
C ASP A 50 47.78 30.83 -29.93
N SER A 51 48.87 30.14 -29.57
CA SER A 51 49.00 29.48 -28.25
C SER A 51 49.11 30.46 -27.06
N LEU A 52 49.82 31.58 -27.23
CA LEU A 52 49.91 32.63 -26.20
C LEU A 52 48.59 33.40 -26.06
N ILE A 53 47.91 33.68 -27.17
CA ILE A 53 46.61 34.34 -27.19
C ILE A 53 45.54 33.41 -26.58
N ALA A 54 45.56 32.11 -26.88
CA ALA A 54 44.74 31.11 -26.20
C ALA A 54 44.93 31.17 -24.68
N GLY A 55 46.19 31.18 -24.21
CA GLY A 55 46.51 31.32 -22.79
C GLY A 55 45.87 32.55 -22.15
N GLN A 56 46.07 33.75 -22.72
CA GLN A 56 45.52 35.00 -22.17
C GLN A 56 43.99 35.10 -22.28
N VAL A 57 43.37 34.54 -23.33
CA VAL A 57 41.91 34.51 -23.45
C VAL A 57 41.31 33.54 -22.44
N THR A 58 41.84 32.33 -22.35
CA THR A 58 41.42 31.33 -21.34
C THR A 58 41.59 31.86 -19.92
N GLU A 59 42.74 32.47 -19.60
CA GLU A 59 43.01 33.08 -18.28
C GLU A 59 42.05 34.23 -17.96
N ARG A 60 41.70 35.07 -18.94
CA ARG A 60 40.70 36.16 -18.75
C ARG A 60 39.27 35.65 -18.62
N VAL A 61 38.91 34.51 -19.21
CA VAL A 61 37.57 33.92 -19.08
C VAL A 61 37.45 33.12 -17.79
N SER A 62 38.47 32.35 -17.39
CA SER A 62 38.50 31.67 -16.08
C SER A 62 38.60 32.66 -14.91
N ALA A 63 39.30 33.79 -15.06
CA ALA A 63 39.26 34.90 -14.09
C ALA A 63 37.87 35.59 -13.98
N GLN A 64 36.91 35.25 -14.85
CA GLN A 64 35.51 35.67 -14.75
C GLN A 64 34.57 34.56 -14.26
N ILE A 65 35.00 33.29 -14.24
CA ILE A 65 34.20 32.11 -13.86
C ILE A 65 35.11 31.15 -13.09
N SER A 66 34.98 31.15 -11.75
CA SER A 66 35.78 30.30 -10.85
C SER A 66 35.64 28.81 -11.21
N CYS A 67 36.77 28.10 -11.15
CA CYS A 67 36.90 26.65 -11.41
C CYS A 67 36.43 26.15 -12.79
N ALA A 68 36.13 27.06 -13.73
CA ALA A 68 35.77 26.67 -15.10
C ALA A 68 36.99 26.24 -15.93
N GLN A 69 36.87 25.07 -16.57
CA GLN A 69 37.69 24.70 -17.71
C GLN A 69 37.10 25.38 -18.96
N VAL A 70 37.95 26.11 -19.70
CA VAL A 70 37.55 26.89 -20.88
C VAL A 70 38.38 26.47 -22.07
N THR A 71 37.72 26.09 -23.16
CA THR A 71 38.36 25.78 -24.45
C THR A 71 37.74 26.65 -25.54
N VAL A 72 38.55 27.33 -26.34
CA VAL A 72 38.07 28.17 -27.46
C VAL A 72 38.30 27.41 -28.77
N GLY A 73 37.28 27.33 -29.62
CA GLY A 73 37.29 26.63 -30.91
C GLY A 73 37.19 27.56 -32.11
N GLY A 74 37.06 26.98 -33.31
CA GLY A 74 36.94 27.71 -34.58
C GLY A 74 38.28 28.00 -35.28
N ASP A 75 38.30 29.05 -36.10
CA ASP A 75 39.46 29.50 -36.87
C ASP A 75 40.60 30.06 -35.98
N ARG A 76 41.73 30.49 -36.58
CA ARG A 76 42.86 31.10 -35.83
C ARG A 76 42.41 32.20 -34.86
N LEU A 77 42.79 32.06 -33.60
CA LEU A 77 42.36 32.93 -32.50
C LEU A 77 42.77 34.38 -32.70
N LEU A 78 43.93 34.65 -33.31
CA LEU A 78 44.33 36.01 -33.68
C LEU A 78 43.31 36.69 -34.61
N ALA A 79 42.73 35.95 -35.56
CA ALA A 79 41.73 36.50 -36.48
C ALA A 79 40.36 36.68 -35.81
N GLN A 80 39.98 35.80 -34.88
CA GLN A 80 38.79 35.96 -34.05
C GLN A 80 38.89 37.19 -33.14
N ALA A 81 40.05 37.37 -32.48
CA ALA A 81 40.32 38.48 -31.57
C ALA A 81 40.23 39.85 -32.27
N VAL A 82 40.75 39.99 -33.50
CA VAL A 82 40.65 41.25 -34.27
C VAL A 82 39.21 41.57 -34.69
N ARG A 83 38.35 40.56 -34.89
CA ARG A 83 36.90 40.76 -35.13
C ARG A 83 36.12 41.14 -33.85
N GLY A 84 36.69 40.90 -32.67
CA GLY A 84 35.99 41.05 -31.38
C GLY A 84 34.92 39.98 -31.11
N THR A 85 34.95 38.88 -31.87
CA THR A 85 33.97 37.79 -31.85
C THR A 85 34.67 36.45 -31.82
N LEU A 86 34.39 35.61 -30.81
CA LEU A 86 34.85 34.22 -30.76
C LEU A 86 33.80 33.30 -31.40
N SER A 87 34.21 32.43 -32.32
CA SER A 87 33.31 31.56 -33.08
C SER A 87 32.70 30.45 -32.23
N GLU A 88 33.49 29.82 -31.37
CA GLU A 88 33.04 28.77 -30.44
C GLU A 88 33.80 28.89 -29.11
N VAL A 89 33.08 28.84 -27.99
CA VAL A 89 33.64 28.71 -26.64
C VAL A 89 32.96 27.54 -25.95
N ARG A 90 33.75 26.59 -25.45
CA ARG A 90 33.28 25.48 -24.60
C ARG A 90 33.65 25.76 -23.15
N LEU A 91 32.67 25.62 -22.27
CA LEU A 91 32.79 25.79 -20.83
C LEU A 91 32.45 24.46 -20.15
N THR A 92 33.27 24.03 -19.20
CA THR A 92 32.95 22.89 -18.32
C THR A 92 33.32 23.27 -16.90
N VAL A 93 32.36 23.19 -15.98
CA VAL A 93 32.54 23.57 -14.58
C VAL A 93 32.03 22.40 -13.72
N PRO A 94 32.90 21.69 -12.98
CA PRO A 94 32.48 20.65 -12.04
C PRO A 94 31.93 21.25 -10.75
N ASP A 95 31.15 20.46 -10.00
CA ASP A 95 30.78 20.71 -8.60
C ASP A 95 30.22 22.11 -8.29
N VAL A 96 29.44 22.69 -9.21
CA VAL A 96 28.91 24.06 -9.09
C VAL A 96 27.70 24.10 -8.17
N THR A 97 27.69 24.97 -7.18
CA THR A 97 26.46 25.36 -6.49
C THR A 97 25.76 26.49 -7.25
N LEU A 98 24.58 26.25 -7.82
CA LEU A 98 23.73 27.27 -8.46
C LEU A 98 22.49 27.48 -7.59
N SER A 99 22.23 28.72 -7.20
CA SER A 99 21.08 29.10 -6.37
C SER A 99 20.89 28.27 -5.07
N GLY A 100 21.99 27.77 -4.49
CA GLY A 100 21.97 26.93 -3.28
C GLY A 100 21.76 25.44 -3.52
N VAL A 101 21.52 25.00 -4.76
CA VAL A 101 21.49 23.58 -5.14
C VAL A 101 22.88 23.17 -5.64
N GLN A 102 23.37 22.02 -5.19
CA GLN A 102 24.67 21.48 -5.63
C GLN A 102 24.49 20.70 -6.94
N HIS A 103 25.15 21.11 -8.01
CA HIS A 103 25.16 20.43 -9.30
C HIS A 103 26.48 19.66 -9.47
N ALA A 104 26.43 18.50 -10.10
CA ALA A 104 27.62 17.68 -10.35
C ALA A 104 28.51 18.28 -11.45
N SER A 105 27.89 18.87 -12.49
CA SER A 105 28.60 19.72 -13.46
C SER A 105 27.65 20.62 -14.25
N PHE A 106 28.22 21.69 -14.80
CA PHE A 106 27.62 22.51 -15.85
C PHE A 106 28.53 22.46 -17.08
N THR A 107 27.95 22.21 -18.26
CA THR A 107 28.67 22.24 -19.55
C THR A 107 27.93 23.14 -20.52
N ALA A 108 28.64 24.00 -21.25
CA ALA A 108 28.05 24.86 -22.28
C ALA A 108 28.94 24.95 -23.52
N THR A 109 28.32 25.03 -24.70
CA THR A 109 28.94 25.44 -25.96
C THR A 109 28.23 26.71 -26.43
N LEU A 110 28.99 27.79 -26.54
CA LEU A 110 28.54 29.14 -26.86
C LEU A 110 29.16 29.54 -28.20
N ASN A 111 28.33 29.96 -29.17
CA ASN A 111 28.79 30.36 -30.50
C ASN A 111 28.55 31.86 -30.72
N ASP A 112 29.36 32.47 -31.59
CA ASP A 112 29.32 33.91 -31.92
C ASP A 112 29.36 34.78 -30.65
N VAL A 113 30.35 34.51 -29.79
CA VAL A 113 30.52 35.14 -28.48
C VAL A 113 31.24 36.48 -28.63
N SER A 114 30.66 37.55 -28.09
CA SER A 114 31.25 38.89 -28.08
C SER A 114 31.08 39.59 -26.73
N GLN A 115 31.82 40.68 -26.49
CA GLN A 115 31.75 41.44 -25.24
C GLN A 115 31.39 42.91 -25.52
N PRO A 116 30.10 43.24 -25.77
CA PRO A 116 29.69 44.59 -26.18
C PRO A 116 29.86 45.65 -25.08
N ALA A 117 29.88 45.23 -23.81
CA ALA A 117 30.16 46.09 -22.66
C ALA A 117 30.95 45.34 -21.58
N ALA A 118 31.72 46.08 -20.76
CA ALA A 118 32.49 45.49 -19.67
C ALA A 118 31.57 44.76 -18.68
N GLY A 119 31.76 43.44 -18.52
CA GLY A 119 30.92 42.61 -17.65
C GLY A 119 29.59 42.14 -18.27
N GLN A 120 29.40 42.32 -19.58
CA GLN A 120 28.30 41.71 -20.35
C GLN A 120 28.87 40.90 -21.52
N THR A 121 28.56 39.61 -21.57
CA THR A 121 28.89 38.72 -22.68
C THR A 121 27.63 38.47 -23.50
N HIS A 122 27.71 38.71 -24.81
CA HIS A 122 26.65 38.41 -25.76
C HIS A 122 27.00 37.14 -26.54
N VAL A 123 26.01 36.32 -26.86
CA VAL A 123 26.18 34.99 -27.46
C VAL A 123 25.10 34.77 -28.52
N GLY A 124 25.49 34.60 -29.78
CA GLY A 124 24.54 34.39 -30.89
C GLY A 124 23.69 33.13 -30.71
N THR A 125 24.32 32.00 -30.37
CA THR A 125 23.61 30.76 -29.96
C THR A 125 24.30 30.05 -28.81
N MET A 126 23.53 29.51 -27.87
CA MET A 126 24.01 28.78 -26.71
C MET A 126 23.31 27.43 -26.60
N THR A 127 24.10 26.37 -26.41
CA THR A 127 23.62 25.06 -25.97
C THR A 127 24.31 24.73 -24.65
N ALA A 128 23.56 24.28 -23.65
CA ALA A 128 24.14 23.93 -22.35
C ALA A 128 23.42 22.75 -21.71
N SER A 129 24.05 22.17 -20.70
CA SER A 129 23.47 21.10 -19.90
C SER A 129 23.94 21.15 -18.46
N ILE A 130 23.01 20.95 -17.53
CA ILE A 130 23.23 20.89 -16.08
C ILE A 130 23.06 19.44 -15.63
N ALA A 131 24.09 18.86 -15.01
CA ALA A 131 24.02 17.53 -14.41
C ALA A 131 23.71 17.64 -12.91
N ILE A 132 22.59 17.08 -12.47
CA ILE A 132 22.17 17.00 -11.06
C ILE A 132 22.34 15.55 -10.60
N GLY A 133 23.38 15.27 -9.82
CA GLY A 133 23.62 13.93 -9.27
C GLY A 133 22.49 13.48 -8.34
N PHE A 134 22.17 12.17 -8.32
CA PHE A 134 21.07 11.65 -7.50
C PHE A 134 21.16 11.96 -6.00
N ALA A 135 22.36 12.14 -5.45
CA ALA A 135 22.58 12.54 -4.06
C ALA A 135 22.20 14.01 -3.77
N ASN A 136 22.07 14.84 -4.80
CA ASN A 136 21.83 16.28 -4.70
C ASN A 136 20.37 16.63 -5.12
N MET A 137 19.54 15.62 -5.37
CA MET A 137 18.12 15.78 -5.66
C MET A 137 17.37 16.32 -4.43
N PRO A 138 16.34 17.17 -4.62
CA PRO A 138 15.69 17.89 -3.54
C PRO A 138 14.89 16.98 -2.59
N THR A 139 15.34 16.88 -1.34
CA THR A 139 14.63 16.22 -0.25
C THR A 139 13.65 17.18 0.43
N VAL A 140 12.53 16.66 0.96
CA VAL A 140 11.54 17.47 1.68
C VAL A 140 11.82 17.39 3.18
N GLU A 141 12.02 18.55 3.82
CA GLU A 141 12.27 18.63 5.26
C GLU A 141 11.18 17.92 6.08
N GLY A 142 11.59 17.23 7.16
CA GLY A 142 10.68 16.46 8.00
C GLY A 142 10.22 15.11 7.43
N THR A 143 10.61 14.74 6.20
CA THR A 143 10.32 13.42 5.62
C THR A 143 11.55 12.51 5.61
N THR A 144 11.36 11.19 5.53
CA THR A 144 12.47 10.25 5.28
C THR A 144 13.07 10.55 3.92
N ALA A 145 14.37 10.84 3.87
CA ALA A 145 15.05 11.20 2.63
C ALA A 145 14.88 10.11 1.55
N PRO A 146 14.24 10.40 0.41
CA PRO A 146 14.14 9.46 -0.71
C PRO A 146 15.50 9.16 -1.33
N THR A 147 15.67 7.95 -1.88
CA THR A 147 16.84 7.61 -2.71
C THR A 147 16.44 7.55 -4.18
N TYR A 148 17.14 8.33 -5.01
CA TYR A 148 16.88 8.46 -6.44
C TYR A 148 17.82 7.55 -7.25
N SER A 149 17.31 6.97 -8.33
CA SER A 149 18.09 6.15 -9.27
C SER A 149 17.45 6.10 -10.67
N ARG A 150 18.13 5.52 -11.66
CA ARG A 150 17.59 5.31 -13.01
C ARG A 150 16.80 4.00 -13.07
N ALA A 151 15.57 4.05 -13.54
CA ALA A 151 14.75 2.88 -13.83
C ALA A 151 15.24 2.14 -15.10
N THR A 152 14.85 0.87 -15.26
CA THR A 152 15.23 0.03 -16.42
C THR A 152 14.60 0.46 -17.74
N ASP A 153 13.53 1.26 -17.69
CA ASP A 153 12.89 1.91 -18.83
C ASP A 153 13.51 3.29 -19.16
N GLY A 154 14.57 3.70 -18.44
CA GLY A 154 15.22 5.00 -18.59
C GLY A 154 14.55 6.13 -17.80
N GLY A 155 13.45 5.87 -17.08
CA GLY A 155 12.81 6.85 -16.19
C GLY A 155 13.57 7.09 -14.89
N LEU A 156 12.99 7.97 -14.05
CA LEU A 156 13.45 8.23 -12.69
C LEU A 156 12.73 7.27 -11.74
N MET A 157 13.49 6.47 -10.99
CA MET A 157 12.99 5.70 -9.86
C MET A 157 13.30 6.44 -8.56
N VAL A 158 12.34 6.49 -7.64
CA VAL A 158 12.51 7.08 -6.30
C VAL A 158 12.01 6.11 -5.26
N ASP A 159 12.90 5.49 -4.51
CA ASP A 159 12.53 4.69 -3.34
C ASP A 159 12.25 5.62 -2.17
N THR A 160 11.11 5.45 -1.51
CA THR A 160 10.70 6.29 -0.37
C THR A 160 9.80 5.55 0.62
N VAL A 161 9.51 6.18 1.75
CA VAL A 161 8.67 5.66 2.81
C VAL A 161 7.42 6.52 2.92
N VAL A 162 6.25 5.90 2.75
CA VAL A 162 4.96 6.52 3.10
C VAL A 162 4.74 6.30 4.59
N PRO A 163 4.68 7.36 5.42
CA PRO A 163 4.43 7.20 6.84
C PRO A 163 2.99 6.71 7.11
N ALA A 164 2.78 6.01 8.21
CA ALA A 164 1.46 5.49 8.62
C ALA A 164 0.32 6.54 8.47
N GLU A 165 0.53 7.76 8.96
CA GLU A 165 -0.42 8.89 8.91
C GLU A 165 -0.79 9.39 7.49
N ALA A 166 0.09 9.16 6.50
CA ALA A 166 -0.22 9.47 5.10
C ALA A 166 -1.12 8.41 4.47
N SER A 167 -1.21 7.22 5.07
CA SER A 167 -1.95 6.06 4.56
C SER A 167 -3.40 5.95 5.06
N GLU A 168 -3.84 6.74 6.05
CA GLU A 168 -5.16 6.63 6.73
C GLU A 168 -6.37 6.41 5.80
N ASN A 169 -6.33 6.98 4.59
CA ASN A 169 -7.44 6.94 3.63
C ASN A 169 -7.34 5.79 2.61
N VAL A 170 -6.25 5.01 2.62
CA VAL A 170 -6.05 3.81 1.81
C VAL A 170 -7.07 2.76 2.21
N LYS A 171 -7.87 2.30 1.24
CA LYS A 171 -8.90 1.27 1.45
C LYS A 171 -8.41 -0.05 0.87
N ALA A 172 -8.33 -1.06 1.72
CA ALA A 172 -7.95 -2.43 1.36
C ALA A 172 -9.11 -3.40 1.66
N LYS A 173 -9.45 -4.26 0.70
CA LYS A 173 -10.51 -5.27 0.82
C LYS A 173 -10.00 -6.64 0.38
N LEU A 174 -9.83 -7.52 1.35
CA LEU A 174 -9.37 -8.89 1.16
C LEU A 174 -10.55 -9.83 0.94
N PHE A 175 -10.51 -10.61 -0.13
CA PHE A 175 -11.48 -11.66 -0.46
C PHE A 175 -10.92 -13.02 -0.03
N LEU A 176 -11.59 -13.66 0.92
CA LEU A 176 -11.22 -14.91 1.56
C LEU A 176 -12.17 -16.02 1.11
N LYS A 177 -11.63 -17.13 0.61
CA LYS A 177 -12.40 -18.37 0.42
C LYS A 177 -12.39 -19.14 1.73
N MET A 178 -13.57 -19.36 2.30
CA MET A 178 -13.73 -20.21 3.48
C MET A 178 -13.70 -21.68 3.07
N ARG A 179 -13.03 -22.53 3.86
CA ARG A 179 -13.13 -23.99 3.79
C ARG A 179 -13.20 -24.59 5.19
N ILE A 180 -13.69 -25.83 5.29
CA ILE A 180 -13.55 -26.65 6.50
C ILE A 180 -12.37 -27.59 6.29
N ALA A 181 -11.60 -27.81 7.35
CA ALA A 181 -10.48 -28.74 7.44
C ALA A 181 -10.54 -29.43 8.80
N GLY A 182 -11.27 -30.55 8.88
CA GLY A 182 -11.54 -31.25 10.13
C GLY A 182 -12.45 -30.44 11.06
N ASP A 183 -11.95 -30.16 12.26
CA ASP A 183 -12.56 -29.31 13.30
C ASP A 183 -12.46 -27.80 13.02
N SER A 184 -11.70 -27.41 12.00
CA SER A 184 -11.27 -26.02 11.80
C SER A 184 -11.89 -25.39 10.56
N ALA A 185 -12.30 -24.14 10.67
CA ALA A 185 -12.53 -23.28 9.51
C ALA A 185 -11.23 -22.60 9.10
N GLU A 186 -10.95 -22.57 7.79
CA GLU A 186 -9.81 -21.87 7.24
C GLU A 186 -10.25 -20.77 6.27
N ALA A 187 -9.71 -19.57 6.46
CA ALA A 187 -9.87 -18.43 5.57
C ALA A 187 -8.64 -18.32 4.66
N VAL A 188 -8.82 -18.64 3.38
CA VAL A 188 -7.75 -18.66 2.36
C VAL A 188 -7.81 -17.38 1.52
N PRO A 189 -6.79 -16.50 1.50
CA PRO A 189 -6.74 -15.35 0.61
C PRO A 189 -6.86 -15.73 -0.87
N GLN A 190 -7.69 -15.01 -1.62
CA GLN A 190 -7.89 -15.24 -3.07
C GLN A 190 -7.69 -13.96 -3.91
N GLN A 191 -8.13 -12.81 -3.42
CA GLN A 191 -7.93 -11.51 -4.08
C GLN A 191 -7.74 -10.45 -3.01
N LEU A 192 -6.84 -9.49 -3.24
CA LEU A 192 -6.75 -8.27 -2.45
C LEU A 192 -7.10 -7.10 -3.37
N GLU A 193 -8.16 -6.36 -3.07
CA GLU A 193 -8.49 -5.12 -3.76
C GLU A 193 -7.93 -3.93 -2.98
N ILE A 194 -7.11 -3.12 -3.65
CA ILE A 194 -6.48 -1.92 -3.10
C ILE A 194 -6.23 -0.93 -4.26
N PHE A 195 -6.36 0.37 -4.02
CA PHE A 195 -6.26 1.42 -5.07
C PHE A 195 -7.17 1.16 -6.30
N GLY A 196 -8.32 0.51 -6.11
CA GLY A 196 -9.23 0.13 -7.19
C GLY A 196 -8.64 -0.87 -8.20
N ARG A 197 -7.64 -1.66 -7.80
CA ARG A 197 -7.08 -2.80 -8.55
C ARG A 197 -7.14 -4.07 -7.70
N LYS A 198 -7.39 -5.20 -8.35
CA LYS A 198 -7.37 -6.53 -7.73
C LYS A 198 -6.01 -7.21 -7.93
N VAL A 199 -5.39 -7.62 -6.82
CA VAL A 199 -4.14 -8.36 -6.74
C VAL A 199 -4.44 -9.85 -6.57
N ALA A 200 -3.75 -10.71 -7.33
CA ALA A 200 -4.02 -12.14 -7.40
C ALA A 200 -3.59 -12.94 -6.16
N ALA A 201 -4.24 -14.10 -5.95
CA ALA A 201 -4.14 -14.95 -4.75
C ALA A 201 -2.73 -15.20 -4.21
N ALA A 202 -1.76 -15.51 -5.09
CA ALA A 202 -0.39 -15.82 -4.69
C ALA A 202 0.30 -14.62 -4.00
N LYS A 203 0.14 -13.41 -4.54
CA LYS A 203 0.63 -12.18 -3.92
C LYS A 203 -0.23 -11.80 -2.71
N ALA A 204 -1.56 -11.84 -2.83
CA ALA A 204 -2.46 -11.52 -1.72
C ALA A 204 -2.15 -12.35 -0.46
N SER A 205 -1.90 -13.64 -0.60
CA SER A 205 -1.53 -14.54 0.51
C SER A 205 -0.24 -14.10 1.21
N ALA A 206 0.80 -13.76 0.45
CA ALA A 206 2.08 -13.30 1.01
C ALA A 206 1.94 -11.98 1.80
N LEU A 207 1.00 -11.12 1.39
CA LEU A 207 0.79 -9.79 1.97
C LEU A 207 -0.17 -9.77 3.17
N THR A 208 -0.97 -10.82 3.40
CA THR A 208 -1.99 -10.84 4.47
C THR A 208 -1.78 -11.92 5.52
N GLY A 209 -0.59 -12.54 5.55
CA GLY A 209 -0.24 -13.59 6.52
C GLY A 209 -0.75 -14.99 6.15
N GLY A 210 -1.01 -15.25 4.87
CA GLY A 210 -1.40 -16.56 4.36
C GLY A 210 -2.79 -17.04 4.83
N VAL A 211 -2.93 -18.36 4.98
CA VAL A 211 -4.18 -19.01 5.40
C VAL A 211 -4.35 -18.89 6.91
N ARG A 212 -5.47 -18.29 7.35
CA ARG A 212 -5.81 -18.20 8.78
C ARG A 212 -6.71 -19.36 9.16
N LYS A 213 -6.38 -20.06 10.25
CA LYS A 213 -7.23 -21.10 10.83
C LYS A 213 -7.99 -20.56 12.05
N GLN A 214 -9.21 -21.06 12.24
CA GLN A 214 -10.01 -20.85 13.44
C GLN A 214 -10.68 -22.18 13.79
N ASN A 215 -10.41 -22.72 14.97
CA ASN A 215 -11.09 -23.88 15.51
C ASN A 215 -12.59 -23.56 15.61
N LEU A 216 -13.45 -24.48 15.15
CA LEU A 216 -14.89 -24.39 15.37
C LEU A 216 -15.23 -25.01 16.74
N PRO A 217 -16.45 -24.75 17.27
CA PRO A 217 -16.92 -25.45 18.47
C PRO A 217 -16.85 -26.98 18.34
N GLU A 218 -16.63 -27.66 19.45
CA GLU A 218 -16.73 -29.12 19.49
C GLU A 218 -18.16 -29.57 19.15
N LEU A 219 -18.26 -30.70 18.44
CA LEU A 219 -19.53 -31.31 18.05
C LEU A 219 -19.68 -32.67 18.73
N PRO A 220 -20.92 -33.15 18.96
CA PRO A 220 -21.15 -34.53 19.35
C PRO A 220 -20.54 -35.50 18.33
N ASP A 221 -20.04 -36.64 18.79
CA ASP A 221 -19.46 -37.69 17.96
C ASP A 221 -20.36 -38.02 16.75
N GLY A 222 -19.76 -38.29 15.59
CA GLY A 222 -20.47 -38.59 14.35
C GLY A 222 -21.17 -37.39 13.67
N VAL A 223 -21.26 -36.23 14.33
CA VAL A 223 -21.74 -34.97 13.72
C VAL A 223 -20.55 -34.20 13.12
N THR A 224 -20.68 -33.72 11.89
CA THR A 224 -19.58 -33.05 11.18
C THR A 224 -20.03 -31.78 10.46
N TYR A 225 -19.10 -30.81 10.38
CA TYR A 225 -19.19 -29.64 9.52
C TYR A 225 -19.07 -30.04 8.05
N ARG A 226 -20.03 -29.65 7.21
CA ARG A 226 -20.11 -30.06 5.79
C ARG A 226 -19.74 -28.96 4.81
N SER A 227 -20.20 -27.73 5.05
CA SER A 227 -19.86 -26.58 4.22
C SER A 227 -19.94 -25.28 5.03
N ILE A 228 -19.08 -24.34 4.70
CA ILE A 228 -19.08 -22.97 5.24
C ILE A 228 -19.21 -21.99 4.06
N THR A 229 -20.20 -21.10 4.10
CA THR A 229 -20.52 -20.21 2.98
C THR A 229 -20.85 -18.79 3.50
N PRO A 230 -20.00 -17.80 3.19
CA PRO A 230 -20.29 -16.39 3.44
C PRO A 230 -21.53 -15.90 2.66
N ARG A 231 -22.44 -15.22 3.35
CA ARG A 231 -23.65 -14.56 2.81
C ARG A 231 -23.82 -13.19 3.48
N ALA A 232 -24.72 -12.35 2.99
CA ALA A 232 -24.85 -10.95 3.44
C ALA A 232 -25.15 -10.80 4.95
N ASP A 233 -25.77 -11.82 5.56
CA ASP A 233 -26.17 -11.91 6.96
C ASP A 233 -25.14 -12.59 7.88
N GLY A 234 -24.14 -13.29 7.33
CA GLY A 234 -23.09 -13.96 8.11
C GLY A 234 -22.42 -15.15 7.42
N LEU A 235 -21.69 -15.94 8.20
CA LEU A 235 -21.19 -17.24 7.77
C LEU A 235 -22.27 -18.31 7.99
N HIS A 236 -22.78 -18.89 6.90
CA HIS A 236 -23.69 -20.04 6.94
C HIS A 236 -22.87 -21.32 7.05
N ILE A 237 -22.97 -22.01 8.18
CA ILE A 237 -22.25 -23.25 8.46
C ILE A 237 -23.26 -24.40 8.50
N VAL A 238 -23.10 -25.36 7.60
CA VAL A 238 -23.96 -26.54 7.49
C VAL A 238 -23.38 -27.68 8.31
N LEU A 239 -24.19 -28.26 9.20
CA LEU A 239 -23.83 -29.41 10.03
C LEU A 239 -24.73 -30.59 9.64
N ALA A 240 -24.14 -31.77 9.46
CA ALA A 240 -24.90 -33.01 9.25
C ALA A 240 -24.13 -34.25 9.69
N GLY A 241 -24.79 -35.15 10.40
CA GLY A 241 -24.23 -36.45 10.78
C GLY A 241 -25.17 -37.26 11.67
N VAL A 242 -24.67 -38.39 12.15
CA VAL A 242 -25.41 -39.32 13.02
C VAL A 242 -24.53 -39.64 14.21
N GLY A 243 -24.90 -39.12 15.38
CA GLY A 243 -24.24 -39.49 16.63
C GLY A 243 -24.73 -40.84 17.10
N THR A 244 -23.81 -41.71 17.49
CA THR A 244 -24.11 -43.09 17.91
C THR A 244 -23.67 -43.27 19.34
N GLN A 245 -24.61 -43.46 20.26
CA GLN A 245 -24.29 -43.88 21.63
C GLN A 245 -24.45 -45.40 21.74
N ALA A 246 -23.32 -46.11 21.84
CA ALA A 246 -23.32 -47.57 21.93
C ALA A 246 -23.99 -48.05 23.22
N LEU A 247 -24.73 -49.17 23.14
CA LEU A 247 -25.62 -49.63 24.22
C LEU A 247 -24.89 -49.92 25.55
N ASN A 248 -23.62 -50.30 25.48
CA ASN A 248 -22.75 -50.53 26.64
C ASN A 248 -22.26 -49.24 27.34
N THR A 249 -22.53 -48.06 26.77
CA THR A 249 -22.23 -46.74 27.36
C THR A 249 -23.46 -46.07 27.99
N LEU A 250 -24.62 -46.74 27.97
CA LEU A 250 -25.84 -46.25 28.62
C LEU A 250 -25.79 -46.53 30.15
N PRO A 251 -26.45 -45.72 31.00
CA PRO A 251 -26.31 -45.84 32.46
C PRO A 251 -26.82 -47.17 33.00
N THR A 252 -25.94 -47.98 33.60
CA THR A 252 -26.31 -49.30 34.16
C THR A 252 -27.11 -49.24 35.47
N GLN A 253 -27.45 -48.04 35.94
CA GLN A 253 -28.37 -47.79 37.05
C GLN A 253 -29.41 -46.74 36.62
N VAL A 254 -30.69 -47.01 36.88
CA VAL A 254 -31.81 -46.09 36.66
C VAL A 254 -32.68 -46.11 37.92
N GLY A 255 -32.74 -44.99 38.64
CA GLY A 255 -33.18 -44.99 40.04
C GLY A 255 -32.33 -45.96 40.87
N ASP A 256 -32.98 -46.73 41.74
CA ASP A 256 -32.34 -47.80 42.53
C ASP A 256 -32.21 -49.14 41.78
N GLN A 257 -32.49 -49.20 40.48
CA GLN A 257 -32.47 -50.45 39.70
C GLN A 257 -31.25 -50.55 38.78
N THR A 258 -30.57 -51.69 38.86
CA THR A 258 -29.53 -52.07 37.89
C THR A 258 -30.18 -52.54 36.59
N VAL A 259 -29.75 -51.95 35.47
CA VAL A 259 -30.33 -52.19 34.13
C VAL A 259 -29.27 -52.63 33.13
N THR A 260 -29.73 -53.38 32.12
CA THR A 260 -28.93 -53.77 30.94
C THR A 260 -29.70 -53.44 29.66
N TYR A 261 -28.98 -53.07 28.60
CA TYR A 261 -29.58 -52.59 27.36
C TYR A 261 -29.40 -53.60 26.22
N SER A 262 -30.41 -53.64 25.36
CA SER A 262 -30.47 -54.46 24.15
C SER A 262 -31.28 -53.71 23.10
N ALA A 263 -31.15 -54.09 21.82
CA ALA A 263 -31.96 -53.55 20.76
C ALA A 263 -32.57 -54.69 19.94
N ALA A 264 -33.85 -54.53 19.58
CA ALA A 264 -34.56 -55.46 18.71
C ALA A 264 -35.74 -54.74 18.07
N ASP A 265 -36.02 -55.03 16.79
CA ASP A 265 -37.22 -54.57 16.11
C ASP A 265 -37.38 -53.02 16.07
N GLY A 266 -36.26 -52.29 16.15
CA GLY A 266 -36.22 -50.81 16.25
C GLY A 266 -36.45 -50.24 17.65
N LEU A 267 -36.64 -51.09 18.66
CA LEU A 267 -36.95 -50.73 20.04
C LEU A 267 -35.75 -50.95 20.97
N LEU A 268 -35.57 -50.05 21.93
CA LEU A 268 -34.61 -50.18 23.02
C LEU A 268 -35.20 -51.09 24.11
N GLY A 269 -34.60 -52.27 24.31
CA GLY A 269 -34.95 -53.23 25.36
C GLY A 269 -34.16 -52.98 26.64
N ILE A 270 -34.76 -52.30 27.61
CA ILE A 270 -34.22 -52.05 28.95
C ILE A 270 -34.58 -53.23 29.85
N SER A 271 -33.59 -54.02 30.28
CA SER A 271 -33.79 -55.24 31.08
C SER A 271 -33.33 -55.07 32.53
N THR A 272 -34.17 -55.52 33.47
CA THR A 272 -33.98 -55.41 34.93
C THR A 272 -34.61 -56.62 35.63
N ALA A 273 -34.45 -56.71 36.96
CA ALA A 273 -35.13 -57.69 37.79
C ALA A 273 -35.93 -56.98 38.90
N ILE A 274 -37.23 -57.27 39.01
CA ILE A 274 -38.06 -56.77 40.10
C ILE A 274 -38.16 -57.82 41.19
N LYS A 275 -37.74 -57.47 42.40
CA LYS A 275 -37.96 -58.28 43.60
C LYS A 275 -39.45 -58.37 43.93
N VAL A 276 -39.95 -59.60 43.99
CA VAL A 276 -41.26 -59.93 44.53
C VAL A 276 -41.03 -60.73 45.81
N GLU A 277 -41.24 -60.06 46.94
CA GLU A 277 -41.13 -60.69 48.26
C GLU A 277 -42.12 -61.87 48.38
N PRO A 278 -41.73 -62.98 49.05
CA PRO A 278 -40.53 -63.09 49.88
C PRO A 278 -39.24 -63.59 49.18
N ILE A 279 -39.27 -64.11 47.95
CA ILE A 279 -38.15 -64.93 47.41
C ILE A 279 -37.75 -64.69 45.93
N VAL A 280 -38.62 -64.15 45.06
CA VAL A 280 -38.41 -64.26 43.60
C VAL A 280 -38.03 -62.94 42.92
N ASP A 281 -36.84 -62.90 42.31
CA ASP A 281 -36.48 -61.91 41.30
C ASP A 281 -37.20 -62.21 39.97
N VAL A 282 -38.09 -61.32 39.54
CA VAL A 282 -38.83 -61.45 38.28
C VAL A 282 -38.08 -60.74 37.15
N PRO A 283 -37.54 -61.46 36.14
CA PRO A 283 -36.90 -60.84 34.99
C PRO A 283 -37.92 -60.09 34.13
N LEU A 284 -37.55 -58.86 33.79
CA LEU A 284 -38.36 -57.87 33.10
C LEU A 284 -37.53 -57.23 31.97
N THR A 285 -38.12 -57.10 30.77
CA THR A 285 -37.59 -56.22 29.71
C THR A 285 -38.66 -55.25 29.24
N ILE A 286 -38.42 -53.95 29.31
CA ILE A 286 -39.28 -52.92 28.71
C ILE A 286 -38.71 -52.59 27.33
N ARG A 287 -39.51 -52.79 26.29
CA ARG A 287 -39.17 -52.38 24.91
C ARG A 287 -39.80 -51.02 24.65
N ALA A 288 -38.96 -50.00 24.56
CA ALA A 288 -39.36 -48.62 24.34
C ALA A 288 -38.97 -48.12 22.94
N GLU A 289 -39.84 -47.32 22.34
CA GLU A 289 -39.57 -46.59 21.10
C GLU A 289 -38.93 -45.25 21.45
N PRO A 290 -37.76 -44.90 20.88
CA PRO A 290 -37.16 -43.60 21.09
C PRO A 290 -37.93 -42.52 20.31
N GLN A 291 -38.46 -41.53 21.01
CA GLN A 291 -39.16 -40.39 20.42
C GLN A 291 -38.42 -39.08 20.73
N LEU A 292 -38.43 -38.15 19.78
CA LEU A 292 -37.60 -36.96 19.79
C LEU A 292 -38.49 -35.72 19.70
N ASP A 293 -38.54 -34.93 20.77
CA ASP A 293 -39.23 -33.63 20.80
C ASP A 293 -38.23 -32.51 21.14
N GLY A 294 -38.01 -31.61 20.18
CA GLY A 294 -37.05 -30.51 20.30
C GLY A 294 -35.61 -30.97 20.59
N ASP A 295 -35.21 -30.84 21.86
CA ASP A 295 -33.91 -31.26 22.42
C ASP A 295 -34.03 -32.40 23.45
N SER A 296 -35.19 -33.01 23.58
CA SER A 296 -35.48 -34.08 24.54
C SER A 296 -35.74 -35.41 23.83
N LEU A 297 -35.13 -36.47 24.36
CA LEU A 297 -35.30 -37.85 23.92
C LEU A 297 -36.11 -38.61 24.98
N THR A 298 -37.33 -39.01 24.63
CA THR A 298 -38.23 -39.77 25.51
C THR A 298 -38.37 -41.20 25.01
N LEU A 299 -38.15 -42.17 25.89
CA LEU A 299 -38.26 -43.60 25.61
C LEU A 299 -39.68 -44.07 25.91
N VAL A 300 -40.56 -44.06 24.90
CA VAL A 300 -41.98 -44.39 25.04
C VAL A 300 -42.17 -45.91 25.09
N PRO A 301 -42.65 -46.51 26.21
CA PRO A 301 -42.84 -47.95 26.29
C PRO A 301 -43.87 -48.44 25.26
N ARG A 302 -43.53 -49.52 24.55
CA ARG A 302 -44.42 -50.19 23.57
C ARG A 302 -44.80 -51.60 23.96
N LEU A 303 -43.88 -52.36 24.54
CA LEU A 303 -44.10 -53.72 25.03
C LEU A 303 -43.37 -53.94 26.36
N VAL A 304 -43.93 -54.82 27.20
CA VAL A 304 -43.35 -55.21 28.49
C VAL A 304 -43.22 -56.74 28.51
N ARG A 305 -41.98 -57.24 28.53
CA ARG A 305 -41.68 -58.68 28.61
C ARG A 305 -41.59 -59.09 30.07
N ILE A 306 -42.53 -59.89 30.54
CA ILE A 306 -42.61 -60.37 31.92
C ILE A 306 -42.52 -61.90 31.88
N LEU A 307 -41.52 -62.48 32.58
CA LEU A 307 -41.27 -63.94 32.58
C LEU A 307 -41.14 -64.51 31.14
N GLY A 308 -40.40 -63.80 30.28
CA GLY A 308 -40.15 -64.19 28.89
C GLY A 308 -41.29 -63.93 27.90
N LYS A 309 -42.51 -63.60 28.36
CA LYS A 309 -43.66 -63.29 27.48
C LYS A 309 -43.84 -61.77 27.32
N ASP A 310 -43.88 -61.32 26.06
CA ASP A 310 -44.25 -59.93 25.71
C ASP A 310 -45.74 -59.66 25.98
N ARG A 311 -46.03 -58.46 26.49
CA ARG A 311 -47.37 -57.94 26.81
C ARG A 311 -47.50 -56.49 26.33
N PRO A 312 -48.67 -56.05 25.88
CA PRO A 312 -48.90 -54.64 25.54
C PRO A 312 -48.96 -53.78 26.81
N THR A 313 -48.73 -52.47 26.67
CA THR A 313 -48.61 -51.54 27.82
C THR A 313 -49.91 -51.25 28.54
N ASP A 314 -51.07 -51.57 27.94
CA ASP A 314 -52.38 -51.42 28.53
C ASP A 314 -52.81 -52.63 29.40
N GLU A 315 -52.09 -53.76 29.34
CA GLU A 315 -52.37 -54.92 30.17
C GLU A 315 -52.13 -54.62 31.67
N PHE A 316 -52.91 -55.25 32.55
CA PHE A 316 -52.86 -55.02 34.01
C PHE A 316 -51.45 -55.16 34.62
N LEU A 317 -50.72 -56.22 34.25
CA LEU A 317 -49.36 -56.45 34.77
C LEU A 317 -48.36 -55.44 34.19
N SER A 318 -48.51 -55.05 32.92
CA SER A 318 -47.70 -54.01 32.30
C SER A 318 -47.89 -52.66 32.99
N LYS A 319 -49.15 -52.30 33.33
CA LYS A 319 -49.47 -51.08 34.09
C LYS A 319 -48.82 -51.07 35.47
N ILE A 320 -48.84 -52.19 36.21
CA ILE A 320 -48.20 -52.30 37.54
C ILE A 320 -46.67 -52.18 37.46
N VAL A 321 -46.05 -52.61 36.36
CA VAL A 321 -44.62 -52.43 36.11
C VAL A 321 -44.31 -50.97 35.78
N LEU A 322 -45.05 -50.39 34.82
CA LEU A 322 -44.80 -49.04 34.33
C LEU A 322 -45.13 -47.97 35.38
N SER A 323 -46.08 -48.21 36.29
CA SER A 323 -46.37 -47.32 37.43
C SER A 323 -45.29 -47.31 38.53
N ARG A 324 -44.14 -47.96 38.30
CA ARG A 324 -42.94 -47.90 39.18
C ARG A 324 -41.78 -47.12 38.54
N ILE A 325 -42.02 -46.50 37.38
CA ILE A 325 -41.00 -45.78 36.60
C ILE A 325 -41.54 -44.37 36.37
N ASP A 326 -40.80 -43.36 36.82
CA ASP A 326 -41.20 -41.98 36.57
C ASP A 326 -40.85 -41.60 35.13
N GLU A 327 -41.71 -40.78 34.49
CA GLU A 327 -41.51 -40.29 33.12
C GLU A 327 -40.18 -39.53 32.93
N LYS A 328 -39.66 -38.94 34.03
CA LYS A 328 -38.35 -38.30 34.15
C LYS A 328 -37.18 -39.27 33.89
N ASP A 329 -37.34 -40.55 34.21
CA ASP A 329 -36.29 -41.58 34.12
C ASP A 329 -36.23 -42.16 32.69
N LEU A 330 -37.30 -41.99 31.93
CA LEU A 330 -37.41 -42.33 30.50
C LEU A 330 -37.13 -41.14 29.57
N THR A 331 -36.99 -39.91 30.11
CA THR A 331 -36.81 -38.67 29.34
C THR A 331 -35.46 -38.04 29.62
N ARG A 332 -34.59 -37.98 28.61
CA ARG A 332 -33.26 -37.38 28.70
C ARG A 332 -33.13 -36.17 27.79
N LYS A 333 -32.66 -35.05 28.34
CA LYS A 333 -32.24 -33.89 27.55
C LYS A 333 -30.93 -34.19 26.81
N LEU A 334 -30.91 -33.89 25.51
CA LEU A 334 -29.74 -34.02 24.64
C LEU A 334 -28.84 -32.77 24.76
N PRO A 335 -27.56 -32.84 24.33
CA PRO A 335 -26.68 -31.67 24.32
C PRO A 335 -27.26 -30.47 23.53
N PRO A 336 -26.94 -29.22 23.93
CA PRO A 336 -27.38 -28.05 23.18
C PRO A 336 -26.72 -28.01 21.80
N LEU A 337 -27.52 -27.74 20.75
CA LEU A 337 -27.04 -27.57 19.38
C LEU A 337 -26.95 -26.09 18.99
N PRO A 338 -26.08 -25.71 18.03
CA PRO A 338 -26.04 -24.35 17.50
C PRO A 338 -27.40 -23.90 16.89
N PRO A 339 -27.78 -22.62 17.01
CA PRO A 339 -29.04 -22.11 16.45
C PRO A 339 -29.23 -22.46 14.97
N GLY A 340 -30.42 -22.94 14.59
CA GLY A 340 -30.70 -23.39 13.21
C GLY A 340 -30.21 -24.81 12.87
N VAL A 341 -29.48 -25.46 13.78
CA VAL A 341 -29.23 -26.91 13.77
C VAL A 341 -30.24 -27.58 14.71
N ARG A 342 -30.75 -28.75 14.32
CA ARG A 342 -31.65 -29.54 15.18
C ARG A 342 -31.43 -31.03 15.01
N TYR A 343 -31.85 -31.77 16.02
CA TYR A 343 -32.12 -33.20 15.93
C TYR A 343 -33.23 -33.46 14.89
N ARG A 344 -33.14 -34.60 14.19
CA ARG A 344 -33.98 -34.91 13.01
C ARG A 344 -34.72 -36.23 13.10
N ALA A 345 -34.05 -37.25 13.62
CA ALA A 345 -34.56 -38.60 13.79
C ALA A 345 -33.71 -39.30 14.85
N VAL A 346 -34.28 -40.31 15.50
CA VAL A 346 -33.58 -41.26 16.35
C VAL A 346 -33.98 -42.67 15.93
N THR A 347 -33.02 -43.57 15.86
CA THR A 347 -33.22 -45.01 15.60
C THR A 347 -32.39 -45.83 16.58
N VAL A 348 -32.80 -47.06 16.85
CA VAL A 348 -32.09 -47.98 17.76
C VAL A 348 -31.90 -49.32 17.07
N ASP A 349 -30.66 -49.81 17.08
CA ASP A 349 -30.26 -51.12 16.58
C ASP A 349 -29.14 -51.70 17.48
N PRO A 350 -28.63 -52.93 17.24
CA PRO A 350 -27.65 -53.57 18.12
C PRO A 350 -26.36 -52.77 18.37
N ASP A 351 -25.95 -51.89 17.47
CA ASP A 351 -24.73 -51.09 17.62
C ASP A 351 -24.96 -49.89 18.55
N GLY A 352 -26.18 -49.31 18.61
CA GLY A 352 -26.47 -48.22 19.54
C GLY A 352 -27.82 -47.50 19.40
N VAL A 353 -27.88 -46.36 20.08
CA VAL A 353 -28.88 -45.30 19.87
C VAL A 353 -28.28 -44.30 18.87
N HIS A 354 -28.87 -44.21 17.69
CA HIS A 354 -28.40 -43.37 16.58
C HIS A 354 -29.27 -42.12 16.47
N VAL A 355 -28.67 -40.94 16.65
CA VAL A 355 -29.34 -39.65 16.65
C VAL A 355 -28.86 -38.82 15.45
N THR A 356 -29.75 -38.59 14.49
CA THR A 356 -29.45 -37.80 13.29
C THR A 356 -29.54 -36.31 13.61
N VAL A 357 -28.47 -35.57 13.31
CA VAL A 357 -28.37 -34.11 13.48
C VAL A 357 -28.26 -33.46 12.10
N GLY A 358 -29.00 -32.38 11.86
CA GLY A 358 -28.92 -31.66 10.59
C GLY A 358 -29.48 -30.25 10.61
N GLY A 359 -28.77 -29.30 10.02
CA GLY A 359 -29.25 -27.93 9.80
C GLY A 359 -28.14 -26.97 9.39
N THR A 360 -28.43 -25.67 9.53
CA THR A 360 -27.51 -24.60 9.16
C THR A 360 -27.54 -23.55 10.25
N THR A 361 -26.39 -23.30 10.87
CA THR A 361 -26.22 -22.16 11.79
C THR A 361 -25.69 -20.95 11.03
N VAL A 362 -26.15 -19.76 11.41
CA VAL A 362 -25.67 -18.49 10.86
C VAL A 362 -24.86 -17.77 11.93
N GLN A 363 -23.57 -17.63 11.71
CA GLN A 363 -22.67 -16.88 12.59
C GLN A 363 -22.53 -15.45 12.03
N PRO A 364 -23.04 -14.40 12.72
CA PRO A 364 -22.99 -13.04 12.22
C PRO A 364 -21.55 -12.51 12.19
N PHE A 365 -21.26 -11.60 11.26
CA PHE A 365 -19.91 -11.05 11.08
C PHE A 365 -19.35 -10.30 12.31
N SER A 366 -20.23 -9.84 13.21
CA SER A 366 -19.87 -9.17 14.46
C SER A 366 -19.16 -10.05 15.49
N VAL A 367 -19.26 -11.39 15.39
CA VAL A 367 -18.57 -12.32 16.30
C VAL A 367 -17.30 -12.94 15.69
N LEU A 368 -16.80 -12.43 14.57
CA LEU A 368 -15.50 -12.80 14.03
C LEU A 368 -14.38 -12.07 14.78
N LYS A 369 -13.31 -12.80 15.12
CA LYS A 369 -12.17 -12.24 15.85
C LYS A 369 -11.49 -11.17 14.99
N GLN A 370 -11.42 -9.96 15.53
CA GLN A 370 -10.64 -8.85 14.95
C GLN A 370 -9.13 -9.19 14.97
N PRO A 371 -8.33 -8.70 14.00
CA PRO A 371 -6.88 -8.84 14.07
C PRO A 371 -6.34 -8.12 15.32
N GLU A 372 -5.35 -8.72 15.97
CA GLU A 372 -4.68 -8.12 17.13
C GLU A 372 -3.70 -7.04 16.67
N GLY A 373 -3.69 -5.88 17.34
CA GLY A 373 -2.76 -4.79 17.04
C GLY A 373 -2.91 -4.19 15.64
N GLY A 374 -4.14 -3.88 15.22
CA GLY A 374 -4.39 -3.21 13.94
C GLY A 374 -5.81 -2.67 13.77
N GLN A 375 -6.00 -1.89 12.71
CA GLN A 375 -7.24 -1.15 12.44
C GLN A 375 -8.51 -2.04 12.34
N PRO A 376 -9.68 -1.54 12.82
CA PRO A 376 -10.92 -2.31 12.84
C PRO A 376 -11.33 -2.86 11.46
N THR A 377 -11.40 -4.19 11.35
CA THR A 377 -11.76 -4.89 10.12
C THR A 377 -13.28 -5.04 10.01
N THR A 378 -13.86 -4.43 8.97
CA THR A 378 -15.26 -4.64 8.59
C THR A 378 -15.39 -5.92 7.77
N PHE A 379 -16.01 -6.94 8.36
CA PHE A 379 -16.33 -8.21 7.70
C PHE A 379 -17.67 -8.15 6.95
N GLY A 380 -17.79 -8.92 5.87
CA GLY A 380 -18.99 -9.03 5.03
C GLY A 380 -18.87 -10.19 4.02
N ALA A 381 -19.76 -10.27 3.03
CA ALA A 381 -19.66 -11.26 1.96
C ALA A 381 -19.95 -10.68 0.57
N GLU A 382 -19.22 -11.19 -0.43
CA GLU A 382 -19.41 -10.86 -1.84
C GLU A 382 -19.01 -12.06 -2.71
N GLY A 383 -19.86 -12.45 -3.68
CA GLY A 383 -19.54 -13.53 -4.62
C GLY A 383 -19.27 -14.91 -3.99
N GLY A 384 -19.72 -15.15 -2.74
CA GLY A 384 -19.41 -16.35 -1.97
C GLY A 384 -18.07 -16.33 -1.22
N PHE A 385 -17.34 -15.21 -1.26
CA PHE A 385 -16.14 -14.96 -0.44
C PHE A 385 -16.49 -14.17 0.82
N LEU A 386 -15.76 -14.41 1.91
CA LEU A 386 -15.74 -13.57 3.09
C LEU A 386 -14.88 -12.35 2.73
N THR A 387 -15.45 -11.15 2.81
CA THR A 387 -14.71 -9.90 2.57
C THR A 387 -14.27 -9.30 3.88
N ALA A 388 -12.97 -9.06 4.04
CA ALA A 388 -12.39 -8.34 5.18
C ALA A 388 -11.87 -6.99 4.68
N SER A 389 -12.51 -5.90 5.10
CA SER A 389 -12.16 -4.54 4.67
C SER A 389 -11.53 -3.74 5.80
N THR A 390 -10.43 -3.03 5.53
CA THR A 390 -9.76 -2.15 6.49
C THR A 390 -9.40 -0.80 5.83
N LYS A 391 -9.04 0.17 6.67
CA LYS A 391 -8.51 1.49 6.27
C LYS A 391 -7.13 1.69 6.88
N GLY A 392 -6.22 2.27 6.11
CA GLY A 392 -4.90 2.66 6.57
C GLY A 392 -3.94 1.52 6.88
N SER A 393 -2.73 1.92 7.25
CA SER A 393 -1.67 1.10 7.82
C SER A 393 -1.17 1.79 9.09
N GLU A 394 -0.95 1.03 10.15
CA GLU A 394 -0.23 1.49 11.36
C GLU A 394 1.30 1.38 11.18
N GLN A 395 1.75 0.98 9.99
CA GLN A 395 3.16 0.77 9.65
C GLN A 395 3.56 1.54 8.40
N ASP A 396 4.71 2.20 8.51
CA ASP A 396 5.42 2.87 7.42
C ASP A 396 5.66 1.92 6.25
N THR A 397 5.22 2.33 5.06
CA THR A 397 5.21 1.48 3.86
C THR A 397 6.29 1.94 2.88
N LYS A 398 7.26 1.07 2.58
CA LYS A 398 8.24 1.32 1.51
C LYS A 398 7.57 1.21 0.14
N ILE A 399 7.78 2.23 -0.69
CA ILE A 399 7.23 2.32 -2.05
C ILE A 399 8.33 2.72 -3.04
N GLN A 400 8.14 2.38 -4.31
CA GLN A 400 8.99 2.88 -5.41
C GLN A 400 8.14 3.73 -6.34
N LEU A 401 8.52 4.99 -6.52
CA LEU A 401 7.90 5.91 -7.48
C LEU A 401 8.60 5.76 -8.83
N TYR A 402 7.84 5.71 -9.92
CA TYR A 402 8.37 5.74 -11.29
C TYR A 402 7.84 6.97 -12.01
N ALA A 403 8.73 7.90 -12.33
CA ALA A 403 8.43 9.14 -13.03
C ALA A 403 9.19 9.21 -14.37
N GLN A 404 8.65 9.96 -15.31
CA GLN A 404 9.44 10.52 -16.41
C GLN A 404 9.52 12.03 -16.14
N PRO A 405 10.69 12.53 -15.69
CA PRO A 405 10.91 13.96 -15.54
C PRO A 405 10.59 14.70 -16.83
N LYS A 406 10.00 15.89 -16.70
CA LYS A 406 9.78 16.82 -17.81
C LYS A 406 9.96 18.25 -17.31
N ILE A 407 10.24 19.18 -18.21
CA ILE A 407 10.27 20.60 -17.88
C ILE A 407 9.07 21.30 -18.53
N THR A 408 8.50 22.29 -17.86
CA THR A 408 7.42 23.13 -18.39
C THR A 408 7.62 24.56 -17.90
N GLY A 409 8.13 25.42 -18.79
CA GLY A 409 8.66 26.74 -18.38
C GLY A 409 9.85 26.57 -17.44
N ASN A 410 9.83 27.26 -16.30
CA ASN A 410 10.87 27.16 -15.26
C ASN A 410 10.46 26.18 -14.14
N THR A 411 9.80 25.07 -14.47
CA THR A 411 9.40 24.05 -13.49
C THR A 411 9.79 22.65 -13.96
N LEU A 412 10.52 21.93 -13.13
CA LEU A 412 10.81 20.51 -13.27
C LEU A 412 9.69 19.70 -12.60
N ASP A 413 8.95 18.93 -13.38
CA ASP A 413 7.90 18.04 -12.88
C ASP A 413 8.41 16.60 -12.90
N ILE A 414 8.54 15.99 -11.71
CA ILE A 414 8.89 14.57 -11.50
C ILE A 414 7.71 13.77 -10.94
N SER A 415 6.47 14.20 -11.22
CA SER A 415 5.26 13.48 -10.79
C SER A 415 5.30 12.02 -11.26
N PRO A 416 5.09 11.04 -10.36
CA PRO A 416 5.11 9.65 -10.73
C PRO A 416 3.95 9.32 -11.66
N GLN A 417 4.22 8.48 -12.66
CA GLN A 417 3.21 7.86 -13.51
C GLN A 417 2.73 6.52 -12.92
N GLN A 418 3.66 5.80 -12.28
CA GLN A 418 3.39 4.53 -11.61
C GLN A 418 4.00 4.53 -10.21
N ILE A 419 3.36 3.81 -9.29
CA ILE A 419 3.88 3.56 -7.94
C ILE A 419 3.90 2.04 -7.74
N GLU A 420 5.06 1.49 -7.43
CA GLU A 420 5.23 0.09 -7.06
C GLU A 420 5.16 -0.08 -5.54
N MET A 421 4.26 -0.95 -5.12
CA MET A 421 4.09 -1.39 -3.74
C MET A 421 3.93 -2.90 -3.77
N PHE A 422 4.55 -3.60 -2.83
CA PHE A 422 4.38 -5.05 -2.68
C PHE A 422 4.70 -5.83 -3.98
N GLY A 423 5.76 -5.40 -4.69
CA GLY A 423 6.17 -5.94 -5.99
C GLY A 423 5.10 -5.85 -7.08
N THR A 424 4.24 -4.83 -7.04
CA THR A 424 3.10 -4.64 -7.94
C THR A 424 2.93 -3.17 -8.30
N ARG A 425 2.91 -2.86 -9.60
CA ARG A 425 2.74 -1.48 -10.09
C ARG A 425 1.27 -1.05 -10.16
N PHE A 426 0.99 0.11 -9.59
CA PHE A 426 -0.29 0.81 -9.60
C PHE A 426 -0.16 2.12 -10.38
N PRO A 427 -1.19 2.55 -11.12
CA PRO A 427 -1.28 3.91 -11.64
C PRO A 427 -1.17 4.92 -10.49
N ALA A 428 -0.31 5.93 -10.62
CA ALA A 428 -0.01 6.85 -9.52
C ALA A 428 -1.21 7.70 -9.10
N ASP A 429 -2.03 8.15 -10.06
CA ASP A 429 -3.29 8.88 -9.83
C ASP A 429 -4.19 8.19 -8.79
N ARG A 430 -4.31 6.86 -8.86
CA ARG A 430 -5.16 6.06 -7.96
C ARG A 430 -4.60 5.89 -6.55
N VAL A 431 -3.28 5.99 -6.41
CA VAL A 431 -2.58 5.91 -5.13
C VAL A 431 -2.57 7.28 -4.45
N LEU A 432 -2.19 8.33 -5.19
CA LEU A 432 -2.17 9.71 -4.72
C LEU A 432 -3.58 10.24 -4.38
N ALA A 433 -4.64 9.71 -4.99
CA ALA A 433 -6.02 9.95 -4.58
C ALA A 433 -6.41 9.36 -3.20
N GLN A 434 -5.53 8.58 -2.55
CA GLN A 434 -5.74 7.96 -1.24
C GLN A 434 -4.58 8.17 -0.24
N VAL A 435 -3.43 8.67 -0.71
CA VAL A 435 -2.21 8.89 0.08
C VAL A 435 -1.81 10.35 0.00
N LYS A 436 -1.61 11.02 1.15
CA LYS A 436 -1.08 12.39 1.19
C LYS A 436 0.35 12.37 0.63
N SER A 437 0.66 13.17 -0.39
CA SER A 437 1.97 13.19 -1.04
C SER A 437 2.68 14.54 -0.93
N SER A 438 4.01 14.48 -0.88
CA SER A 438 4.89 15.64 -1.08
C SER A 438 4.66 16.31 -2.45
N PRO A 439 5.02 17.59 -2.62
CA PRO A 439 5.06 18.23 -3.94
C PRO A 439 6.09 17.52 -4.84
N THR A 440 5.71 17.29 -6.10
CA THR A 440 6.52 16.63 -7.13
C THR A 440 7.00 17.58 -8.23
N THR A 441 6.67 18.86 -8.10
CA THR A 441 7.03 19.95 -9.02
C THR A 441 7.99 20.91 -8.32
N TYR A 442 9.16 21.13 -8.90
CA TYR A 442 10.23 21.93 -8.34
C TYR A 442 10.52 23.13 -9.24
N PRO A 443 10.56 24.36 -8.70
CA PRO A 443 10.95 25.54 -9.48
C PRO A 443 12.43 25.42 -9.86
N LEU A 444 12.70 25.67 -11.14
CA LEU A 444 14.05 25.85 -11.68
C LEU A 444 14.46 27.31 -11.57
N GLN A 445 15.76 27.58 -11.72
CA GLN A 445 16.30 28.94 -11.71
C GLN A 445 15.74 29.78 -12.87
N GLU A 446 15.50 31.08 -12.65
CA GLU A 446 15.22 31.99 -13.76
C GLU A 446 16.45 32.12 -14.68
N LEU A 447 16.24 31.87 -15.97
CA LEU A 447 17.29 31.94 -16.99
C LEU A 447 17.44 33.36 -17.56
N PRO A 448 18.64 33.75 -18.01
CA PRO A 448 18.86 35.00 -18.75
C PRO A 448 17.98 35.09 -20.01
N PRO A 449 17.58 36.31 -20.44
CA PRO A 449 16.84 36.50 -21.68
C PRO A 449 17.54 35.84 -22.88
N GLY A 450 16.74 35.17 -23.72
CA GLY A 450 17.20 34.39 -24.88
C GLY A 450 17.53 32.92 -24.57
N LEU A 451 17.66 32.52 -23.30
CA LEU A 451 17.95 31.14 -22.88
C LEU A 451 16.71 30.45 -22.31
N THR A 452 16.50 29.17 -22.65
CA THR A 452 15.33 28.38 -22.24
C THR A 452 15.72 26.98 -21.80
N TYR A 453 14.94 26.38 -20.90
CA TYR A 453 14.99 24.95 -20.61
C TYR A 453 14.29 24.17 -21.73
N ARG A 454 14.95 23.12 -22.22
CA ARG A 454 14.49 22.35 -23.38
C ARG A 454 13.89 21.00 -22.99
N ASP A 455 14.65 20.20 -22.26
CA ASP A 455 14.33 18.80 -21.95
C ASP A 455 15.16 18.31 -20.75
N VAL A 456 14.86 17.12 -20.23
CA VAL A 456 15.59 16.49 -19.12
C VAL A 456 15.73 14.97 -19.30
N GLU A 457 16.96 14.48 -19.48
CA GLU A 457 17.24 13.04 -19.50
C GLU A 457 17.53 12.53 -18.07
N VAL A 458 17.09 11.31 -17.74
CA VAL A 458 17.62 10.59 -16.59
C VAL A 458 18.80 9.76 -17.05
N THR A 459 19.99 10.04 -16.53
CA THR A 459 21.25 9.34 -16.82
C THR A 459 21.58 8.31 -15.71
N PRO A 460 22.60 7.46 -15.86
CA PRO A 460 23.01 6.53 -14.80
C PRO A 460 23.49 7.19 -13.49
N SER A 461 23.87 8.47 -13.50
CA SER A 461 24.42 9.20 -12.34
C SER A 461 23.48 10.28 -11.78
N GLY A 462 22.44 10.68 -12.51
CA GLY A 462 21.58 11.80 -12.14
C GLY A 462 20.69 12.30 -13.28
N LEU A 463 20.07 13.46 -13.10
CA LEU A 463 19.36 14.16 -14.18
C LEU A 463 20.32 15.00 -15.02
N LEU A 464 20.10 15.05 -16.33
CA LEU A 464 20.77 15.94 -17.27
C LEU A 464 19.73 16.88 -17.88
N ILE A 465 19.69 18.12 -17.40
CA ILE A 465 18.78 19.15 -17.90
C ILE A 465 19.45 19.85 -19.08
N HIS A 466 18.79 19.88 -20.24
CA HIS A 466 19.27 20.57 -21.44
C HIS A 466 18.69 21.99 -21.54
N LEU A 467 19.53 22.92 -22.00
CA LEU A 467 19.18 24.32 -22.23
C LEU A 467 19.58 24.72 -23.65
N GLU A 468 18.72 25.49 -24.31
CA GLU A 468 19.01 26.08 -25.62
C GLU A 468 18.60 27.55 -25.66
N GLY A 469 19.33 28.35 -26.43
CA GLY A 469 19.08 29.79 -26.53
C GLY A 469 19.77 30.48 -27.70
N SER A 470 19.25 31.66 -28.02
CA SER A 470 19.72 32.54 -29.10
C SER A 470 19.66 34.00 -28.64
N ASP A 471 20.55 34.85 -29.15
CA ASP A 471 20.63 36.29 -28.78
C ASP A 471 20.89 36.48 -27.26
N VAL A 472 21.55 35.50 -26.63
CA VAL A 472 21.65 35.40 -25.17
C VAL A 472 22.61 36.45 -24.63
N THR A 473 22.15 37.24 -23.66
CA THR A 473 22.98 38.25 -22.99
C THR A 473 23.23 37.87 -21.54
N LEU A 474 24.48 37.55 -21.22
CA LEU A 474 24.94 37.07 -19.93
C LEU A 474 25.65 38.19 -19.17
N ALA A 475 25.11 38.59 -18.02
CA ALA A 475 25.83 39.44 -17.07
C ALA A 475 26.94 38.64 -16.37
N LYS A 476 28.00 39.32 -15.91
CA LYS A 476 29.07 38.69 -15.11
C LYS A 476 28.46 37.96 -13.89
N GLY A 477 28.72 36.66 -13.77
CA GLY A 477 28.20 35.79 -12.71
C GLY A 477 26.83 35.16 -12.99
N ALA A 478 26.15 35.48 -14.10
CA ALA A 478 24.80 34.96 -14.39
C ALA A 478 24.71 33.42 -14.53
N LEU A 479 25.82 32.76 -14.87
CA LEU A 479 25.95 31.29 -14.95
C LEU A 479 26.80 30.70 -13.80
N GLY A 480 27.12 31.49 -12.77
CA GLY A 480 28.08 31.13 -11.73
C GLY A 480 28.02 32.10 -10.56
N GLY A 481 26.96 31.98 -9.75
CA GLY A 481 26.78 32.76 -8.52
C GLY A 481 27.31 32.10 -7.25
N GLY A 482 27.78 30.85 -7.33
CA GLY A 482 28.34 30.09 -6.21
C GLY A 482 29.86 30.13 -6.16
N SER A 483 30.41 30.02 -4.95
CA SER A 483 31.77 29.53 -4.74
C SER A 483 31.85 28.03 -5.08
N CYS A 484 33.02 27.62 -5.57
CA CYS A 484 33.46 26.23 -5.61
C CYS A 484 34.41 25.96 -4.44
#